data_AF-A6GI67-F1
#
_entry.id   AF-A6GI67-F1
#
_cell.length_a   1.000
_cell.length_b   1.000
_cell.length_c   1.000
_cell.angle_alpha   90.00
_cell.angle_beta   90.00
_cell.angle_gamma   90.00
#
_symmetry.space_group_name_H-M   'P 1'
#
loop_
_entity.id
_entity.type
_entity.pdbx_description
1 polymer ?
#
loop_
_entity_poly.entity_id
_entity_poly.type
_entity_poly.pdbx_seq_one_letter_code
_entity_poly.pdbx_strand_id
1 'polypeptide(L)'
;MPAYLEGSRARVVAVLEELIAEQRRRSPGIEDRTEGRLEGDPYGPVLYDLMLDYPLREAKGLRPALCIATCRALGGNLEAALPTASVLELYHNAFLVHDDVEDRSHVRRGGPTLHAAHGQAIAVNVGDGMLALTLRPLLANIERVGLGPALRILEAMAEMSERTVEGQAMELDWIRRNTWELSDDDYIEMVVRKTGWYSFIIPTRCGALCARSDPKVCEQLERFARDLSVAFQIQDDVLNLVGGADEIGKDARGDLWEGKRTLVLLHALRTAAPADRDRAVAILAKSVPEVSLAGVPSLLARLEDQGQLAPAGRAELERALGLAELRSAAEVDALMELIEAQGSIDHARRRAREHLEAARASLEAATRPCSTPATGTSCGAWSISCWSAAGDRV
;
A
#
# COMPACT_ATOMS: atom_id res chain seq x y z
N MET A 1 -7.27 20.02 -0.35
CA MET A 1 -8.27 19.12 0.25
C MET A 1 -9.56 19.89 0.47
N PRO A 2 -10.74 19.29 0.26
CA PRO A 2 -12.01 19.88 0.66
C PRO A 2 -12.06 20.18 2.16
N ALA A 3 -12.73 21.26 2.56
CA ALA A 3 -12.82 21.72 3.97
C ALA A 3 -13.38 20.64 4.92
N TYR A 4 -14.21 19.72 4.44
CA TYR A 4 -14.77 18.63 5.26
C TYR A 4 -13.79 17.48 5.55
N LEU A 5 -12.64 17.43 4.87
CA LEU A 5 -11.56 16.49 5.17
C LEU A 5 -10.42 17.17 5.94
N GLU A 6 -10.45 18.49 6.11
CA GLU A 6 -9.44 19.24 6.84
C GLU A 6 -9.38 18.76 8.31
N GLY A 7 -8.17 18.45 8.79
CA GLY A 7 -7.96 17.90 10.12
C GLY A 7 -8.40 16.45 10.32
N SER A 8 -8.97 15.76 9.31
CA SER A 8 -9.38 14.35 9.43
C SER A 8 -8.22 13.42 9.78
N ARG A 9 -7.06 13.58 9.14
CA ARG A 9 -5.82 12.86 9.49
C ARG A 9 -5.42 13.10 10.94
N ALA A 10 -5.42 14.35 11.40
CA ALA A 10 -5.05 14.67 12.78
C ALA A 10 -5.99 14.02 13.80
N ARG A 11 -7.31 13.99 13.51
CA ARG A 11 -8.29 13.28 14.35
C ARG A 11 -8.06 11.78 14.36
N VAL A 12 -7.78 11.19 13.20
CA VAL A 12 -7.48 9.75 13.09
C VAL A 12 -6.23 9.41 13.91
N VAL A 13 -5.15 10.17 13.75
CA VAL A 13 -3.91 10.01 14.52
C VAL A 13 -4.18 10.14 16.02
N ALA A 14 -4.93 11.15 16.47
CA ALA A 14 -5.28 11.31 17.88
C ALA A 14 -6.06 10.09 18.44
N VAL A 15 -6.95 9.48 17.64
CA VAL A 15 -7.63 8.23 18.02
C VAL A 15 -6.66 7.06 18.13
N LEU A 16 -5.64 6.99 17.27
CA LEU A 16 -4.61 5.94 17.35
C LEU A 16 -3.74 6.09 18.61
N GLU A 17 -3.31 7.32 18.90
CA GLU A 17 -2.55 7.63 20.11
C GLU A 17 -3.33 7.26 21.37
N GLU A 18 -4.62 7.62 21.43
CA GLU A 18 -5.48 7.27 22.56
C GLU A 18 -5.71 5.75 22.66
N LEU A 19 -5.90 5.05 21.53
CA LEU A 19 -6.06 3.60 21.52
C LEU A 19 -4.82 2.89 22.10
N ILE A 20 -3.63 3.33 21.69
CA ILE A 20 -2.37 2.77 22.16
C ILE A 20 -2.13 3.14 23.63
N ALA A 21 -2.43 4.37 24.04
CA ALA A 21 -2.35 4.80 25.43
C ALA A 21 -3.30 3.99 26.34
N GLU A 22 -4.53 3.72 25.89
CA GLU A 22 -5.47 2.87 26.61
C GLU A 22 -4.97 1.42 26.70
N GLN A 23 -4.28 0.90 25.67
CA GLN A 23 -3.72 -0.44 25.77
C GLN A 23 -2.57 -0.51 26.80
N ARG A 24 -1.69 0.51 26.80
CA ARG A 24 -0.62 0.62 27.82
C ARG A 24 -1.19 0.59 29.24
N ARG A 25 -2.32 1.27 29.47
CA ARG A 25 -3.01 1.26 30.78
C ARG A 25 -3.58 -0.10 31.17
N ARG A 26 -4.00 -0.92 30.19
CA ARG A 26 -4.64 -2.24 30.42
C ARG A 26 -3.65 -3.39 30.54
N SER A 27 -2.44 -3.22 30.01
CA SER A 27 -1.36 -4.19 30.13
C SER A 27 -0.20 -3.61 30.95
N PRO A 28 -0.41 -3.32 32.26
CA PRO A 28 0.72 -3.03 33.13
C PRO A 28 1.67 -4.24 33.07
N GLY A 29 2.97 -3.98 32.91
CA GLY A 29 3.97 -5.01 32.62
C GLY A 29 3.88 -6.26 33.52
N ILE A 30 4.37 -7.39 33.02
CA ILE A 30 4.50 -8.62 33.82
C ILE A 30 5.30 -8.29 35.09
N GLU A 31 4.71 -8.52 36.27
CA GLU A 31 5.46 -8.60 37.52
C GLU A 31 6.55 -9.66 37.36
N ASP A 32 7.79 -9.25 37.13
CA ASP A 32 8.91 -10.17 37.20
C ASP A 32 9.05 -10.64 38.66
N ARG A 33 8.57 -11.86 38.91
CA ARG A 33 8.65 -12.51 40.22
C ARG A 33 10.07 -12.90 40.61
N THR A 34 11.06 -12.69 39.74
CA THR A 34 12.42 -13.20 39.95
C THR A 34 13.40 -12.16 40.48
N GLU A 35 13.20 -10.85 40.28
CA GLU A 35 14.18 -9.85 40.76
C GLU A 35 13.59 -8.50 41.24
N GLY A 36 12.34 -8.45 41.71
CA GLY A 36 11.87 -7.33 42.56
C GLY A 36 12.09 -5.91 41.99
N ARG A 37 12.07 -5.75 40.67
CA ARG A 37 12.10 -4.45 39.98
C ARG A 37 10.78 -4.23 39.26
N LEU A 38 9.87 -3.53 39.93
CA LEU A 38 8.69 -2.93 39.33
C LEU A 38 9.00 -1.46 39.02
N GLU A 39 9.59 -1.14 37.87
CA GLU A 39 9.58 0.24 37.35
C GLU A 39 9.53 0.23 35.81
N GLY A 40 8.39 0.62 35.21
CA GLY A 40 8.33 1.05 33.80
C GLY A 40 7.17 0.52 32.94
N ASP A 41 7.13 1.03 31.69
CA ASP A 41 6.34 0.56 30.54
C ASP A 41 7.25 -0.38 29.70
N PRO A 42 7.36 -1.68 30.03
CA PRO A 42 8.34 -2.57 29.39
C PRO A 42 8.04 -2.83 27.91
N TYR A 43 6.79 -2.65 27.49
CA TYR A 43 6.35 -2.84 26.11
C TYR A 43 6.42 -1.55 25.29
N GLY A 44 6.48 -0.37 25.93
CA GLY A 44 6.54 0.92 25.28
C GLY A 44 7.59 0.98 24.17
N PRO A 45 8.89 0.88 24.49
CA PRO A 45 9.96 1.08 23.52
C PRO A 45 10.05 0.03 22.41
N VAL A 46 9.53 -1.19 22.65
CA VAL A 46 9.69 -2.34 21.74
C VAL A 46 8.43 -2.68 20.96
N LEU A 47 7.28 -2.11 21.33
CA LEU A 47 5.99 -2.40 20.71
C LEU A 47 5.17 -1.13 20.50
N TYR A 48 4.73 -0.49 21.58
CA TYR A 48 3.72 0.57 21.49
C TYR A 48 4.23 1.87 20.86
N ASP A 49 5.50 2.23 21.08
CA ASP A 49 6.13 3.37 20.42
C ASP A 49 6.30 3.07 18.91
N LEU A 50 6.69 1.83 18.57
CA LEU A 50 6.89 1.39 17.19
C LEU A 50 5.57 1.31 16.40
N MET A 51 4.45 0.98 17.06
CA MET A 51 3.13 1.02 16.44
C MET A 51 2.71 2.44 15.98
N LEU A 52 3.25 3.48 16.63
CA LEU A 52 2.98 4.88 16.28
C LEU A 52 3.96 5.44 15.25
N ASP A 53 5.12 4.83 15.05
CA ASP A 53 6.16 5.34 14.14
C ASP A 53 5.61 5.58 12.72
N TYR A 54 5.08 4.54 12.06
CA TYR A 54 4.55 4.69 10.69
C TYR A 54 3.35 5.66 10.59
N PRO A 55 2.33 5.59 11.48
CA PRO A 55 1.23 6.55 11.50
C PRO A 55 1.65 8.02 11.69
N LEU A 56 2.71 8.28 12.48
CA LEU A 56 3.16 9.64 12.78
C LEU A 56 4.00 10.25 11.64
N ARG A 57 4.66 9.43 10.81
CA ARG A 57 5.34 9.89 9.59
C ARG A 57 4.35 10.56 8.62
N GLU A 58 4.83 11.53 7.85
CA GLU A 58 3.98 12.25 6.89
C GLU A 58 3.39 11.30 5.82
N ALA A 59 2.07 11.39 5.62
CA ALA A 59 1.34 10.48 4.75
C ALA A 59 0.05 11.10 4.23
N LYS A 60 -0.41 10.64 3.05
CA LYS A 60 -1.63 11.12 2.38
C LYS A 60 -2.93 10.84 3.17
N GLY A 61 -2.96 9.82 4.04
CA GLY A 61 -4.16 9.46 4.82
C GLY A 61 -5.37 9.07 3.96
N LEU A 62 -5.13 8.46 2.79
CA LEU A 62 -6.16 8.20 1.77
C LEU A 62 -7.33 7.36 2.29
N ARG A 63 -7.04 6.23 2.94
CA ARG A 63 -8.04 5.25 3.41
C ARG A 63 -9.01 5.84 4.43
N PRO A 64 -8.54 6.45 5.55
CA PRO A 64 -9.45 7.11 6.47
C PRO A 64 -10.21 8.25 5.79
N ALA A 65 -9.56 9.04 4.93
CA ALA A 65 -10.20 10.13 4.22
C ALA A 65 -11.33 9.62 3.29
N LEU A 66 -11.14 8.51 2.60
CA LEU A 66 -12.13 7.91 1.71
C LEU A 66 -13.35 7.37 2.49
N CYS A 67 -13.11 6.71 3.62
CA CYS A 67 -14.18 6.25 4.52
C CYS A 67 -15.00 7.43 5.05
N ILE A 68 -14.33 8.46 5.57
CA ILE A 68 -14.97 9.67 6.10
C ILE A 68 -15.71 10.42 4.98
N ALA A 69 -15.07 10.62 3.83
CA ALA A 69 -15.67 11.30 2.68
C ALA A 69 -16.95 10.59 2.23
N THR A 70 -16.91 9.26 2.10
CA THR A 70 -18.06 8.47 1.68
C THR A 70 -19.20 8.58 2.69
N CYS A 71 -18.91 8.43 3.99
CA CYS A 71 -19.91 8.58 5.05
C CYS A 71 -20.56 9.96 5.01
N ARG A 72 -19.74 11.02 4.95
CA ARG A 72 -20.20 12.42 4.95
C ARG A 72 -21.00 12.75 3.70
N ALA A 73 -20.56 12.27 2.55
CA ALA A 73 -21.27 12.44 1.30
C ALA A 73 -22.69 11.87 1.42
N LEU A 74 -22.83 10.65 1.95
CA LEU A 74 -24.10 9.95 2.20
C LEU A 74 -24.92 10.47 3.39
N GLY A 75 -24.61 11.66 3.91
CA GLY A 75 -25.37 12.30 5.00
C GLY A 75 -25.05 11.75 6.39
N GLY A 76 -24.03 10.90 6.52
CA GLY A 76 -23.56 10.38 7.79
C GLY A 76 -22.75 11.38 8.63
N ASN A 77 -22.55 11.04 9.90
CA ASN A 77 -21.74 11.82 10.83
C ASN A 77 -20.28 11.33 10.84
N LEU A 78 -19.34 12.26 10.99
CA LEU A 78 -17.93 11.96 11.22
C LEU A 78 -17.72 11.01 12.41
N GLU A 79 -18.41 11.23 13.53
CA GLU A 79 -18.27 10.39 14.74
C GLU A 79 -18.69 8.92 14.54
N ALA A 80 -19.52 8.66 13.52
CA ALA A 80 -19.91 7.31 13.13
C ALA A 80 -18.84 6.62 12.28
N ALA A 81 -18.04 7.38 11.53
CA ALA A 81 -16.99 6.86 10.66
C ALA A 81 -15.62 6.83 11.33
N LEU A 82 -15.36 7.70 12.32
CA LEU A 82 -14.04 7.92 12.87
C LEU A 82 -13.39 6.65 13.46
N PRO A 83 -14.08 5.81 14.26
CA PRO A 83 -13.49 4.56 14.75
C PRO A 83 -13.09 3.62 13.62
N THR A 84 -13.96 3.44 12.62
CA THR A 84 -13.68 2.59 11.46
C THR A 84 -12.55 3.15 10.59
N ALA A 85 -12.51 4.47 10.39
CA ALA A 85 -11.44 5.16 9.66
C ALA A 85 -10.08 4.98 10.34
N SER A 86 -10.04 5.07 11.68
CA SER A 86 -8.82 4.79 12.45
C SER A 86 -8.39 3.33 12.36
N VAL A 87 -9.33 2.38 12.37
CA VAL A 87 -9.01 0.97 12.16
C VAL A 87 -8.42 0.74 10.77
N LEU A 88 -8.99 1.34 9.72
CA LEU A 88 -8.45 1.23 8.36
C LEU A 88 -7.00 1.77 8.27
N GLU A 89 -6.70 2.84 9.00
CA GLU A 89 -5.33 3.37 9.09
C GLU A 89 -4.39 2.43 9.85
N LEU A 90 -4.83 1.75 10.91
CA LEU A 90 -4.03 0.73 11.60
C LEU A 90 -3.74 -0.47 10.70
N TYR A 91 -4.76 -1.00 10.02
CA TYR A 91 -4.59 -2.08 9.05
C TYR A 91 -3.58 -1.70 7.97
N HIS A 92 -3.71 -0.50 7.40
CA HIS A 92 -2.78 0.02 6.41
C HIS A 92 -1.34 0.05 6.92
N ASN A 93 -1.11 0.59 8.11
CA ASN A 93 0.25 0.68 8.64
C ASN A 93 0.78 -0.71 9.07
N ALA A 94 -0.07 -1.63 9.53
CA ALA A 94 0.32 -3.03 9.77
C ALA A 94 0.76 -3.73 8.49
N PHE A 95 -0.02 -3.59 7.41
CA PHE A 95 0.33 -4.13 6.09
C PHE A 95 1.63 -3.52 5.57
N LEU A 96 1.87 -2.21 5.75
CA LEU A 96 3.15 -1.61 5.37
C LEU A 96 4.33 -2.20 6.15
N VAL A 97 4.18 -2.46 7.45
CA VAL A 97 5.26 -3.04 8.26
C VAL A 97 5.58 -4.46 7.79
N HIS A 98 4.57 -5.28 7.49
CA HIS A 98 4.75 -6.63 6.95
C HIS A 98 5.31 -6.60 5.52
N ASP A 99 4.75 -5.79 4.63
CA ASP A 99 5.20 -5.62 3.24
C ASP A 99 6.66 -5.12 3.18
N ASP A 100 7.07 -4.21 4.07
CA ASP A 100 8.47 -3.78 4.17
C ASP A 100 9.42 -4.93 4.51
N VAL A 101 9.01 -5.89 5.36
CA VAL A 101 9.80 -7.09 5.68
C VAL A 101 9.88 -8.02 4.47
N GLU A 102 8.75 -8.23 3.79
CA GLU A 102 8.63 -9.12 2.62
C GLU A 102 9.45 -8.59 1.43
N ASP A 103 9.37 -7.29 1.17
CA ASP A 103 10.11 -6.59 0.10
C ASP A 103 11.58 -6.30 0.49
N ARG A 104 11.96 -6.48 1.76
CA ARG A 104 13.28 -6.08 2.31
C ARG A 104 13.58 -4.59 2.09
N SER A 105 12.56 -3.75 2.14
CA SER A 105 12.66 -2.30 1.95
C SER A 105 13.50 -1.65 3.06
N HIS A 106 14.44 -0.77 2.73
CA HIS A 106 15.27 -0.10 3.74
C HIS A 106 14.69 1.22 4.26
N VAL A 107 13.87 1.90 3.45
CA VAL A 107 13.34 3.24 3.76
C VAL A 107 11.83 3.29 3.51
N ARG A 108 11.10 3.96 4.41
CA ARG A 108 9.67 4.24 4.31
C ARG A 108 9.38 5.66 4.76
N ARG A 109 8.78 6.48 3.88
CA ARG A 109 8.39 7.89 4.20
C ARG A 109 9.57 8.71 4.78
N GLY A 110 10.75 8.58 4.19
CA GLY A 110 11.95 9.33 4.59
C GLY A 110 12.70 8.83 5.83
N GLY A 111 12.23 7.77 6.50
CA GLY A 111 12.92 7.13 7.62
C GLY A 111 13.21 5.64 7.37
N PRO A 112 14.09 5.00 8.16
CA PRO A 112 14.35 3.56 8.04
C PRO A 112 13.08 2.75 8.28
N THR A 113 12.94 1.59 7.64
CA THR A 113 11.86 0.65 7.96
C THR A 113 12.07 0.02 9.34
N LEU A 114 10.98 -0.45 9.97
CA LEU A 114 11.08 -1.05 11.31
C LEU A 114 12.01 -2.26 11.34
N HIS A 115 12.02 -3.08 10.28
CA HIS A 115 12.87 -4.26 10.26
C HIS A 115 14.35 -3.91 10.07
N ALA A 116 14.67 -2.84 9.34
CA ALA A 116 16.03 -2.36 9.17
C ALA A 116 16.57 -1.76 10.49
N ALA A 117 15.71 -1.06 11.26
CA ALA A 117 16.09 -0.42 12.51
C ALA A 117 16.07 -1.35 13.73
N HIS A 118 15.12 -2.29 13.79
CA HIS A 118 14.82 -3.11 14.98
C HIS A 118 14.86 -4.62 14.72
N GLY A 119 15.06 -5.05 13.48
CA GLY A 119 15.06 -6.46 13.10
C GLY A 119 13.68 -7.00 12.72
N GLN A 120 13.69 -8.05 11.90
CA GLN A 120 12.47 -8.63 11.31
C GLN A 120 11.47 -9.14 12.35
N ALA A 121 11.95 -9.82 13.41
CA ALA A 121 11.08 -10.40 14.43
C ALA A 121 10.27 -9.32 15.18
N ILE A 122 10.90 -8.18 15.50
CA ILE A 122 10.21 -7.06 16.14
C ILE A 122 9.21 -6.44 15.18
N ALA A 123 9.61 -6.18 13.93
CA ALA A 123 8.72 -5.60 12.93
C ALA A 123 7.45 -6.44 12.70
N VAL A 124 7.59 -7.76 12.51
CA VAL A 124 6.45 -8.67 12.33
C VAL A 124 5.51 -8.60 13.53
N ASN A 125 6.05 -8.67 14.76
CA ASN A 125 5.25 -8.61 15.98
C ASN A 125 4.56 -7.23 16.19
N VAL A 126 5.19 -6.13 15.75
CA VAL A 126 4.55 -4.81 15.73
C VAL A 126 3.34 -4.82 14.79
N GLY A 127 3.50 -5.31 13.56
CA GLY A 127 2.40 -5.42 12.61
C GLY A 127 1.25 -6.29 13.14
N ASP A 128 1.55 -7.46 13.73
CA ASP A 128 0.56 -8.35 14.35
C ASP A 128 -0.18 -7.66 15.49
N GLY A 129 0.55 -6.93 16.34
CA GLY A 129 -0.03 -6.17 17.42
C GLY A 129 -0.96 -5.06 16.91
N MET A 130 -0.59 -4.35 15.84
CA MET A 130 -1.44 -3.34 15.22
C MET A 130 -2.76 -3.93 14.74
N LEU A 131 -2.72 -5.12 14.11
CA LEU A 131 -3.92 -5.86 13.69
C LEU A 131 -4.78 -6.27 14.90
N ALA A 132 -4.17 -6.78 15.97
CA ALA A 132 -4.89 -7.19 17.19
C ALA A 132 -5.62 -6.00 17.86
N LEU A 133 -5.04 -4.80 17.82
CA LEU A 133 -5.65 -3.59 18.40
C LEU A 133 -6.95 -3.17 17.71
N THR A 134 -7.19 -3.60 16.47
CA THR A 134 -8.35 -3.19 15.67
C THR A 134 -9.68 -3.73 16.19
N LEU A 135 -9.67 -4.89 16.86
CA LEU A 135 -10.88 -5.58 17.33
C LEU A 135 -11.66 -4.71 18.32
N ARG A 136 -10.93 -4.03 19.21
CA ARG A 136 -11.41 -3.06 20.22
C ARG A 136 -12.39 -2.04 19.61
N PRO A 137 -11.86 -1.15 18.75
CA PRO A 137 -12.65 -0.13 18.06
C PRO A 137 -13.75 -0.69 17.17
N LEU A 138 -13.55 -1.83 16.50
CA LEU A 138 -14.59 -2.45 15.67
C LEU A 138 -15.80 -2.88 16.49
N LEU A 139 -15.59 -3.45 17.69
CA LEU A 139 -16.69 -3.79 18.60
C LEU A 139 -17.39 -2.53 19.14
N ALA A 140 -16.65 -1.46 19.41
CA ALA A 140 -17.20 -0.20 19.89
C ALA A 140 -18.16 0.46 18.87
N ASN A 141 -18.09 0.10 17.59
CA ASN A 141 -19.05 0.57 16.59
C ASN A 141 -20.51 0.17 16.91
N ILE A 142 -20.75 -0.86 17.72
CA ILE A 142 -22.11 -1.24 18.15
C ILE A 142 -22.81 -0.04 18.81
N GLU A 143 -22.11 0.73 19.63
CA GLU A 143 -22.66 1.91 20.31
C GLU A 143 -22.84 3.11 19.38
N ARG A 144 -22.09 3.16 18.27
CA ARG A 144 -22.05 4.32 17.35
C ARG A 144 -23.02 4.19 16.19
N VAL A 145 -23.09 3.01 15.59
CA VAL A 145 -23.89 2.74 14.38
C VAL A 145 -24.93 1.63 14.59
N GLY A 146 -25.01 1.06 15.79
CA GLY A 146 -25.95 -0.02 16.12
C GLY A 146 -25.44 -1.40 15.69
N LEU A 147 -26.03 -2.45 16.28
CA LEU A 147 -25.58 -3.83 16.12
C LEU A 147 -25.50 -4.28 14.65
N GLY A 148 -26.55 -4.05 13.86
CA GLY A 148 -26.61 -4.50 12.46
C GLY A 148 -25.47 -3.92 11.60
N PRO A 149 -25.34 -2.59 11.47
CA PRO A 149 -24.23 -1.99 10.74
C PRO A 149 -22.85 -2.33 11.31
N ALA A 150 -22.69 -2.43 12.63
CA ALA A 150 -21.42 -2.80 13.25
C ALA A 150 -20.96 -4.21 12.85
N LEU A 151 -21.88 -5.19 12.82
CA LEU A 151 -21.57 -6.55 12.35
C LEU A 151 -21.19 -6.58 10.86
N ARG A 152 -21.86 -5.78 10.02
CA ARG A 152 -21.49 -5.67 8.59
C ARG A 152 -20.14 -4.99 8.38
N ILE A 153 -19.78 -4.02 9.22
CA ILE A 153 -18.44 -3.42 9.19
C ILE A 153 -17.41 -4.48 9.59
N LEU A 154 -17.66 -5.26 10.65
CA LEU A 154 -16.76 -6.34 11.06
C LEU A 154 -16.57 -7.37 9.95
N GLU A 155 -17.64 -7.80 9.30
CA GLU A 155 -17.61 -8.71 8.14
C GLU A 155 -16.80 -8.12 6.98
N ALA A 156 -17.03 -6.84 6.65
CA ALA A 156 -16.27 -6.13 5.62
C ALA A 156 -14.77 -6.05 5.94
N MET A 157 -14.40 -5.87 7.20
CA MET A 157 -12.99 -5.83 7.64
C MET A 157 -12.33 -7.21 7.66
N ALA A 158 -13.08 -8.28 7.97
CA ALA A 158 -12.61 -9.64 7.83
C ALA A 158 -12.34 -9.98 6.36
N GLU A 159 -13.30 -9.70 5.47
CA GLU A 159 -13.15 -9.86 4.03
C GLU A 159 -11.97 -9.05 3.49
N MET A 160 -11.79 -7.80 3.92
CA MET A 160 -10.62 -6.99 3.58
C MET A 160 -9.31 -7.71 3.87
N SER A 161 -9.20 -8.29 5.06
CA SER A 161 -7.99 -8.94 5.56
C SER A 161 -7.66 -10.18 4.73
N GLU A 162 -8.68 -11.02 4.49
CA GLU A 162 -8.58 -12.23 3.66
C GLU A 162 -8.12 -11.89 2.25
N ARG A 163 -8.81 -10.96 1.58
CA ARG A 163 -8.52 -10.59 0.18
C ARG A 163 -7.14 -9.95 0.02
N THR A 164 -6.73 -9.14 0.98
CA THR A 164 -5.41 -8.48 0.94
C THR A 164 -4.27 -9.49 1.07
N VAL A 165 -4.38 -10.44 2.01
CA VAL A 165 -3.40 -11.52 2.18
C VAL A 165 -3.39 -12.46 0.97
N GLU A 166 -4.56 -12.79 0.39
CA GLU A 166 -4.64 -13.56 -0.86
C GLU A 166 -3.89 -12.86 -2.01
N GLY A 167 -4.06 -11.54 -2.14
CA GLY A 167 -3.35 -10.74 -3.15
C GLY A 167 -1.84 -10.72 -2.94
N GLN A 168 -1.38 -10.54 -1.70
CA GLN A 168 0.04 -10.61 -1.36
C GLN A 168 0.61 -12.00 -1.68
N ALA A 169 -0.13 -13.07 -1.33
CA ALA A 169 0.29 -14.43 -1.60
C ALA A 169 0.42 -14.72 -3.11
N MET A 170 -0.44 -14.14 -3.95
CA MET A 170 -0.31 -14.24 -5.41
C MET A 170 1.02 -13.65 -5.90
N GLU A 171 1.35 -12.42 -5.49
CA GLU A 171 2.59 -11.76 -5.89
C GLU A 171 3.83 -12.51 -5.38
N LEU A 172 3.83 -12.91 -4.11
CA LEU A 172 4.92 -13.70 -3.53
C LEU A 172 5.10 -15.04 -4.24
N ASP A 173 4.02 -15.72 -4.65
CA ASP A 173 4.12 -16.97 -5.40
C ASP A 173 4.67 -16.74 -6.81
N TRP A 174 4.30 -15.64 -7.48
CA TRP A 174 4.90 -15.25 -8.76
C TRP A 174 6.39 -14.98 -8.65
N ILE A 175 6.82 -14.27 -7.60
CA ILE A 175 8.24 -14.02 -7.33
C ILE A 175 8.95 -15.35 -7.06
N ARG A 176 8.40 -16.19 -6.16
CA ARG A 176 8.99 -17.48 -5.78
C ARG A 176 9.17 -18.44 -6.95
N ARG A 177 8.22 -18.46 -7.89
CA ARG A 177 8.27 -19.30 -9.10
C ARG A 177 8.96 -18.63 -10.27
N ASN A 178 9.38 -17.37 -10.10
CA ASN A 178 9.87 -16.52 -11.17
C ASN A 178 8.92 -16.46 -12.39
N THR A 179 7.62 -16.37 -12.14
CA THR A 179 6.59 -16.33 -13.18
C THR A 179 6.58 -14.97 -13.88
N TRP A 180 6.58 -14.98 -15.21
CA TRP A 180 6.54 -13.78 -16.06
C TRP A 180 5.44 -13.83 -17.14
N GLU A 181 4.93 -15.01 -17.45
CA GLU A 181 3.84 -15.24 -18.40
C GLU A 181 2.47 -14.88 -17.79
N LEU A 182 2.28 -13.60 -17.48
CA LEU A 182 1.08 -13.06 -16.85
C LEU A 182 0.33 -12.11 -17.80
N SER A 183 -1.00 -12.24 -17.83
CA SER A 183 -1.88 -11.36 -18.58
C SER A 183 -2.13 -10.04 -17.85
N ASP A 184 -2.76 -9.08 -18.53
CA ASP A 184 -3.21 -7.84 -17.88
C ASP A 184 -4.28 -8.14 -16.82
N ASP A 185 -5.13 -9.13 -17.07
CA ASP A 185 -6.19 -9.52 -16.15
C ASP A 185 -5.60 -10.19 -14.88
N ASP A 186 -4.51 -10.96 -15.01
CA ASP A 186 -3.80 -11.51 -13.86
C ASP A 186 -3.24 -10.39 -12.97
N TYR A 187 -2.58 -9.40 -13.58
CA TYR A 187 -2.10 -8.20 -12.87
C TYR A 187 -3.26 -7.44 -12.21
N ILE A 188 -4.36 -7.19 -12.94
CA ILE A 188 -5.52 -6.46 -12.41
C ILE A 188 -6.12 -7.21 -11.21
N GLU A 189 -6.26 -8.53 -11.30
CA GLU A 189 -6.78 -9.35 -10.20
C GLU A 189 -5.88 -9.26 -8.96
N MET A 190 -4.56 -9.38 -9.16
CA MET A 190 -3.59 -9.19 -8.08
C MET A 190 -3.72 -7.79 -7.45
N VAL A 191 -3.77 -6.72 -8.26
CA VAL A 191 -3.91 -5.34 -7.77
C VAL A 191 -5.20 -5.15 -6.99
N VAL A 192 -6.33 -5.66 -7.51
CA VAL A 192 -7.62 -5.54 -6.82
C VAL A 192 -7.54 -6.25 -5.47
N ARG A 193 -6.98 -7.47 -5.40
CA ARG A 193 -6.80 -8.23 -4.16
C ARG A 193 -5.85 -7.57 -3.18
N LYS A 194 -4.60 -7.32 -3.61
CA LYS A 194 -3.52 -6.78 -2.77
C LYS A 194 -3.84 -5.36 -2.33
N THR A 195 -4.16 -4.45 -3.25
CA THR A 195 -4.31 -3.02 -2.96
C THR A 195 -5.76 -2.56 -2.96
N GLY A 196 -6.58 -3.03 -3.90
CA GLY A 196 -7.94 -2.52 -4.11
C GLY A 196 -8.87 -2.70 -2.92
N TRP A 197 -8.86 -3.88 -2.29
CA TRP A 197 -9.73 -4.18 -1.15
C TRP A 197 -9.48 -3.26 0.04
N TYR A 198 -8.25 -3.21 0.56
CA TYR A 198 -7.97 -2.42 1.76
C TYR A 198 -7.81 -0.92 1.49
N SER A 199 -7.50 -0.51 0.25
CA SER A 199 -7.21 0.89 -0.06
C SER A 199 -8.41 1.68 -0.54
N PHE A 200 -9.36 1.02 -1.22
CA PHE A 200 -10.49 1.70 -1.85
C PHE A 200 -11.83 1.05 -1.53
N ILE A 201 -11.99 -0.25 -1.79
CA ILE A 201 -13.30 -0.93 -1.73
C ILE A 201 -13.86 -0.89 -0.30
N ILE A 202 -13.11 -1.41 0.67
CA ILE A 202 -13.58 -1.52 2.05
C ILE A 202 -13.65 -0.15 2.74
N PRO A 203 -12.69 0.78 2.58
CA PRO A 203 -12.88 2.14 3.06
C PRO A 203 -14.18 2.79 2.56
N THR A 204 -14.49 2.65 1.28
CA THR A 204 -15.73 3.20 0.69
C THR A 204 -16.97 2.49 1.25
N ARG A 205 -16.98 1.16 1.26
CA ARG A 205 -18.08 0.34 1.80
C ARG A 205 -18.35 0.65 3.27
N CYS A 206 -17.31 0.72 4.09
CA CYS A 206 -17.40 1.09 5.50
C CYS A 206 -17.98 2.49 5.69
N GLY A 207 -17.56 3.47 4.89
CA GLY A 207 -18.15 4.81 4.90
C GLY A 207 -19.65 4.77 4.61
N ALA A 208 -20.08 3.99 3.62
CA ALA A 208 -21.49 3.82 3.27
C ALA A 208 -22.30 3.10 4.37
N LEU A 209 -21.71 2.09 5.02
CA LEU A 209 -22.31 1.39 6.17
C LEU A 209 -22.47 2.33 7.38
N CYS A 210 -21.47 3.17 7.67
CA CYS A 210 -21.55 4.18 8.72
C CYS A 210 -22.66 5.21 8.46
N ALA A 211 -22.95 5.52 7.19
CA ALA A 211 -24.07 6.37 6.78
C ALA A 211 -25.42 5.65 6.67
N ARG A 212 -25.47 4.32 6.88
CA ARG A 212 -26.66 3.47 6.71
C ARG A 212 -27.28 3.59 5.30
N SER A 213 -26.41 3.66 4.30
CA SER A 213 -26.82 3.81 2.90
C SER A 213 -27.59 2.60 2.37
N ASP A 214 -28.34 2.83 1.29
CA ASP A 214 -29.04 1.77 0.56
C ASP A 214 -28.04 0.76 -0.04
N PRO A 215 -28.31 -0.56 0.03
CA PRO A 215 -27.42 -1.58 -0.52
C PRO A 215 -27.06 -1.38 -2.00
N LYS A 216 -27.98 -0.88 -2.83
CA LYS A 216 -27.70 -0.61 -4.26
C LYS A 216 -26.69 0.52 -4.43
N VAL A 217 -26.72 1.53 -3.56
CA VAL A 217 -25.72 2.61 -3.56
C VAL A 217 -24.37 2.04 -3.14
N CYS A 218 -24.33 1.18 -2.11
CA CYS A 218 -23.10 0.49 -1.70
C CYS A 218 -22.49 -0.32 -2.85
N GLU A 219 -23.28 -1.11 -3.59
CA GLU A 219 -22.79 -1.89 -4.74
C GLU A 219 -22.17 -1.01 -5.84
N GLN A 220 -22.78 0.14 -6.16
CA GLN A 220 -22.22 1.06 -7.15
C GLN A 220 -20.93 1.73 -6.67
N LEU A 221 -20.86 2.07 -5.37
CA LEU A 221 -19.66 2.63 -4.77
C LEU A 221 -18.52 1.61 -4.68
N GLU A 222 -18.82 0.33 -4.46
CA GLU A 222 -17.81 -0.74 -4.50
C GLU A 222 -17.24 -0.93 -5.92
N ARG A 223 -18.09 -0.87 -6.96
CA ARG A 223 -17.62 -0.89 -8.36
C ARG A 223 -16.74 0.31 -8.68
N PHE A 224 -17.18 1.50 -8.29
CA PHE A 224 -16.37 2.73 -8.39
C PHE A 224 -15.00 2.56 -7.73
N ALA A 225 -14.98 2.08 -6.48
CA ALA A 225 -13.76 1.92 -5.71
C ALA A 225 -12.82 0.85 -6.29
N ARG A 226 -13.37 -0.25 -6.83
CA ARG A 226 -12.60 -1.28 -7.52
C ARG A 226 -11.87 -0.70 -8.72
N ASP A 227 -12.57 -0.04 -9.63
CA ASP A 227 -11.94 0.49 -10.84
C ASP A 227 -10.98 1.65 -10.53
N LEU A 228 -11.34 2.52 -9.57
CA LEU A 228 -10.43 3.57 -9.10
C LEU A 228 -9.12 2.99 -8.56
N SER A 229 -9.18 1.87 -7.84
CA SER A 229 -7.97 1.23 -7.29
C SER A 229 -7.02 0.71 -8.36
N VAL A 230 -7.55 0.18 -9.45
CA VAL A 230 -6.75 -0.32 -10.58
C VAL A 230 -6.08 0.85 -11.29
N ALA A 231 -6.84 1.91 -11.59
CA ALA A 231 -6.29 3.12 -12.19
C ALA A 231 -5.19 3.75 -11.32
N PHE A 232 -5.41 3.81 -10.00
CA PHE A 232 -4.45 4.32 -9.03
C PHE A 232 -3.13 3.54 -9.06
N GLN A 233 -3.19 2.21 -8.96
CA GLN A 233 -1.99 1.39 -8.90
C GLN A 233 -1.21 1.44 -10.22
N ILE A 234 -1.90 1.41 -11.36
CA ILE A 234 -1.22 1.55 -12.67
C ILE A 234 -0.50 2.90 -12.75
N GLN A 235 -1.11 3.98 -12.26
CA GLN A 235 -0.48 5.29 -12.23
C GLN A 235 0.72 5.34 -11.28
N ASP A 236 0.64 4.70 -10.10
CA ASP A 236 1.75 4.59 -9.14
C ASP A 236 2.93 3.82 -9.75
N ASP A 237 2.67 2.68 -10.39
CA ASP A 237 3.68 1.88 -11.11
C ASP A 237 4.34 2.70 -12.23
N VAL A 238 3.57 3.49 -12.99
CA VAL A 238 4.13 4.37 -14.03
C VAL A 238 4.99 5.47 -13.41
N LEU A 239 4.55 6.12 -12.32
CA LEU A 239 5.30 7.16 -11.63
C LEU A 239 6.60 6.64 -11.02
N ASN A 240 6.63 5.39 -10.54
CA ASN A 240 7.84 4.73 -10.05
C ASN A 240 8.94 4.66 -11.13
N LEU A 241 8.54 4.48 -12.39
CA LEU A 241 9.45 4.36 -13.53
C LEU A 241 9.90 5.70 -14.11
N VAL A 242 8.99 6.69 -14.18
CA VAL A 242 9.25 7.99 -14.83
C VAL A 242 9.59 9.13 -13.86
N GLY A 243 9.37 8.92 -12.56
CA GLY A 243 9.68 9.90 -11.51
C GLY A 243 11.19 10.18 -11.47
N GLY A 244 11.57 11.45 -11.62
CA GLY A 244 12.96 11.87 -11.49
C GLY A 244 13.48 11.69 -10.07
N ALA A 245 14.79 11.50 -9.94
CA ALA A 245 15.49 11.34 -8.66
C ALA A 245 15.28 12.52 -7.66
N ASP A 246 14.74 13.64 -8.13
CA ASP A 246 14.57 14.87 -7.34
C ASP A 246 13.23 14.95 -6.58
N GLU A 247 12.24 14.10 -6.88
CA GLU A 247 10.96 14.07 -6.13
C GLU A 247 10.85 12.80 -5.27
N ILE A 248 11.36 12.91 -4.04
CA ILE A 248 10.99 12.14 -2.84
C ILE A 248 11.58 10.72 -2.76
N GLY A 249 12.86 10.63 -2.38
CA GLY A 249 13.36 9.65 -1.39
C GLY A 249 13.20 8.15 -1.68
N LYS A 250 12.89 7.75 -2.92
CA LYS A 250 12.98 6.38 -3.43
C LYS A 250 14.10 6.33 -4.46
N ASP A 251 14.84 5.22 -4.47
CA ASP A 251 15.72 4.89 -5.60
C ASP A 251 14.85 4.88 -6.87
N ALA A 252 15.19 5.73 -7.85
CA ALA A 252 14.43 5.81 -9.10
C ALA A 252 14.32 4.41 -9.74
N ARG A 253 13.13 4.08 -10.26
CA ARG A 253 12.84 2.77 -10.88
C ARG A 253 12.98 1.59 -9.90
N GLY A 254 12.66 1.79 -8.63
CA GLY A 254 12.66 0.76 -7.59
C GLY A 254 11.94 -0.53 -7.99
N ASP A 255 10.82 -0.42 -8.72
CA ASP A 255 10.07 -1.60 -9.17
C ASP A 255 10.88 -2.48 -10.14
N LEU A 256 11.76 -1.87 -10.95
CA LEU A 256 12.68 -2.62 -11.82
C LEU A 256 13.90 -3.13 -11.09
N TRP A 257 14.29 -2.53 -9.97
CA TRP A 257 15.30 -3.09 -9.08
C TRP A 257 14.76 -4.30 -8.33
N GLU A 258 13.51 -4.25 -7.88
CA GLU A 258 12.84 -5.34 -7.16
C GLU A 258 12.33 -6.43 -8.12
N GLY A 259 12.17 -6.10 -9.41
CA GLY A 259 11.61 -7.01 -10.40
C GLY A 259 10.11 -7.24 -10.15
N LYS A 260 9.39 -6.19 -9.74
CA LYS A 260 7.94 -6.26 -9.53
C LYS A 260 7.23 -6.53 -10.85
N ARG A 261 6.19 -7.36 -10.80
CA ARG A 261 5.40 -7.79 -11.97
C ARG A 261 4.37 -6.70 -12.33
N THR A 262 4.85 -5.49 -12.59
CA THR A 262 4.00 -4.35 -12.95
C THR A 262 3.42 -4.51 -14.35
N LEU A 263 2.27 -3.89 -14.61
CA LEU A 263 1.61 -3.93 -15.92
C LEU A 263 2.55 -3.49 -17.06
N VAL A 264 3.37 -2.47 -16.79
CA VAL A 264 4.33 -1.92 -17.75
C VAL A 264 5.38 -2.97 -18.13
N LEU A 265 5.98 -3.65 -17.16
CA LEU A 265 7.00 -4.65 -17.41
C LEU A 265 6.41 -5.91 -18.05
N LEU A 266 5.26 -6.38 -17.58
CA LEU A 266 4.56 -7.54 -18.15
C LEU A 266 4.20 -7.31 -19.62
N HIS A 267 3.67 -6.14 -19.96
CA HIS A 267 3.39 -5.79 -21.36
C HIS A 267 4.67 -5.79 -22.21
N ALA A 268 5.76 -5.20 -21.72
CA ALA A 268 7.04 -5.16 -22.42
C ALA A 268 7.56 -6.58 -22.74
N LEU A 269 7.54 -7.48 -21.75
CA LEU A 269 8.00 -8.86 -21.92
C LEU A 269 7.14 -9.66 -22.91
N ARG A 270 5.81 -9.47 -22.91
CA ARG A 270 4.91 -10.19 -23.82
C ARG A 270 5.03 -9.73 -25.27
N THR A 271 5.42 -8.47 -25.51
CA THR A 271 5.45 -7.85 -26.85
C THR A 271 6.85 -7.80 -27.45
N ALA A 272 7.89 -7.97 -26.63
CA ALA A 272 9.27 -8.05 -27.06
C ALA A 272 9.54 -9.27 -27.96
N ALA A 273 10.58 -9.16 -28.80
CA ALA A 273 11.12 -10.30 -29.51
C ALA A 273 11.64 -11.36 -28.51
N PRO A 274 11.60 -12.67 -28.85
CA PRO A 274 12.00 -13.72 -27.91
C PRO A 274 13.38 -13.52 -27.27
N ALA A 275 14.37 -13.08 -28.05
CA ALA A 275 15.73 -12.83 -27.55
C ALA A 275 15.79 -11.69 -26.51
N ASP A 276 15.06 -10.60 -26.75
CA ASP A 276 15.02 -9.45 -25.83
C ASP A 276 14.26 -9.80 -24.54
N ARG A 277 13.16 -10.55 -24.68
CA ARG A 277 12.39 -11.09 -23.55
C ARG A 277 13.27 -12.00 -22.69
N ASP A 278 13.97 -12.96 -23.29
CA ASP A 278 14.80 -13.92 -22.55
C ASP A 278 15.96 -13.21 -21.83
N ARG A 279 16.55 -12.19 -22.47
CA ARG A 279 17.55 -11.32 -21.83
C ARG A 279 16.97 -10.55 -20.65
N ALA A 280 15.79 -9.96 -20.80
CA ALA A 280 15.13 -9.21 -19.73
C ALA A 280 14.77 -10.12 -18.54
N VAL A 281 14.22 -11.31 -18.79
CA VAL A 281 13.94 -12.30 -17.74
C VAL A 281 15.21 -12.74 -17.02
N ALA A 282 16.33 -12.90 -17.74
CA ALA A 282 17.62 -13.21 -17.12
C ALA A 282 18.12 -12.07 -16.21
N ILE A 283 17.94 -10.80 -16.60
CA ILE A 283 18.23 -9.65 -15.73
C ILE A 283 17.35 -9.66 -14.49
N LEU A 284 16.06 -9.93 -14.64
CA LEU A 284 15.08 -9.91 -13.57
C LEU A 284 15.22 -11.09 -12.59
N ALA A 285 15.90 -12.16 -12.99
CA ALA A 285 16.25 -13.29 -12.13
C ALA A 285 17.43 -12.98 -11.19
N LYS A 286 18.21 -11.91 -11.45
CA LYS A 286 19.32 -11.48 -10.60
C LYS A 286 18.82 -10.87 -9.29
N SER A 287 19.62 -11.03 -8.24
CA SER A 287 19.34 -10.45 -6.92
C SER A 287 19.52 -8.94 -6.90
N VAL A 288 18.74 -8.25 -6.07
CA VAL A 288 18.95 -6.83 -5.79
C VAL A 288 20.22 -6.68 -4.93
N PRO A 289 21.15 -5.77 -5.25
CA PRO A 289 22.27 -5.50 -4.38
C PRO A 289 21.78 -5.03 -3.00
N GLU A 290 22.31 -5.64 -1.94
CA GLU A 290 22.21 -5.02 -0.63
C GLU A 290 22.92 -3.66 -0.66
N VAL A 291 22.46 -2.70 0.15
CA VAL A 291 23.07 -1.35 0.26
C VAL A 291 24.58 -1.43 0.53
N SER A 292 25.02 -2.46 1.26
CA SER A 292 26.44 -2.73 1.55
C SER A 292 27.29 -3.05 0.31
N LEU A 293 26.68 -3.61 -0.74
CA LEU A 293 27.37 -4.10 -1.94
C LEU A 293 27.23 -3.17 -3.16
N ALA A 294 26.26 -2.25 -3.16
CA ALA A 294 25.98 -1.37 -4.31
C ALA A 294 27.22 -0.57 -4.80
N GLY A 295 28.09 -0.12 -3.89
CA GLY A 295 29.30 0.65 -4.22
C GLY A 295 30.54 -0.19 -4.56
N VAL A 296 30.47 -1.51 -4.38
CA VAL A 296 31.63 -2.40 -4.53
C VAL A 296 32.14 -2.47 -5.97
N PRO A 297 31.30 -2.62 -7.02
CA PRO A 297 31.81 -2.68 -8.40
C PRO A 297 32.63 -1.44 -8.79
N SER A 298 32.15 -0.24 -8.45
CA SER A 298 32.86 1.01 -8.73
C SER A 298 34.14 1.17 -7.91
N LEU A 299 34.18 0.62 -6.69
CA LEU A 299 35.41 0.57 -5.89
C LEU A 299 36.44 -0.35 -6.55
N LEU A 300 36.05 -1.57 -6.95
CA LEU A 300 36.95 -2.53 -7.59
C LEU A 300 37.53 -1.97 -8.90
N ALA A 301 36.70 -1.34 -9.73
CA ALA A 301 37.15 -0.69 -10.97
C ALA A 301 38.19 0.41 -10.70
N ARG A 302 37.95 1.29 -9.71
CA ARG A 302 38.92 2.34 -9.33
C ARG A 302 40.23 1.78 -8.80
N LEU A 303 40.19 0.70 -8.02
CA LEU A 303 41.40 0.05 -7.51
C LEU A 303 42.21 -0.58 -8.64
N GLU A 304 41.54 -1.14 -9.66
CA GLU A 304 42.19 -1.66 -10.86
C GLU A 304 42.84 -0.54 -11.68
N ASP A 305 42.11 0.55 -11.94
CA ASP A 305 42.62 1.73 -12.66
C ASP A 305 43.83 2.38 -11.97
N GLN A 306 43.89 2.31 -10.63
CA GLN A 306 45.01 2.80 -9.83
C GLN A 306 46.19 1.81 -9.74
N GLY A 307 46.09 0.63 -10.37
CA GLY A 307 47.09 -0.43 -10.30
C GLY A 307 47.20 -1.09 -8.91
N GLN A 308 46.23 -0.85 -8.03
CA GLN A 308 46.16 -1.41 -6.67
C GLN A 308 45.48 -2.79 -6.65
N LEU A 309 44.79 -3.15 -7.73
CA LEU A 309 44.14 -4.44 -7.90
C LEU A 309 44.47 -5.00 -9.28
N ALA A 310 45.03 -6.20 -9.34
CA ALA A 310 45.23 -6.88 -10.61
C ALA A 310 43.88 -7.39 -11.17
N PRO A 311 43.71 -7.47 -12.51
CA PRO A 311 42.48 -7.99 -13.11
C PRO A 311 42.07 -9.38 -12.59
N ALA A 312 43.05 -10.25 -12.31
CA ALA A 312 42.80 -11.57 -11.73
C ALA A 312 42.24 -11.49 -10.29
N GLY A 313 42.74 -10.55 -9.48
CA GLY A 313 42.26 -10.31 -8.11
C GLY A 313 40.86 -9.69 -8.11
N ARG A 314 40.57 -8.79 -9.06
CA ARG A 314 39.21 -8.28 -9.28
C ARG A 314 38.23 -9.43 -9.57
N ALA A 315 38.55 -10.28 -10.55
CA ALA A 315 37.68 -11.40 -10.90
C ALA A 315 37.47 -12.38 -9.72
N GLU A 316 38.46 -12.56 -8.85
CA GLU A 316 38.32 -13.35 -7.63
C GLU A 316 37.38 -12.70 -6.61
N LEU A 317 37.53 -11.39 -6.36
CA LEU A 317 36.65 -10.63 -5.46
C LEU A 317 35.22 -10.58 -5.99
N GLU A 318 35.03 -10.34 -7.28
CA GLU A 318 33.70 -10.33 -7.92
C GLU A 318 33.01 -11.68 -7.77
N ARG A 319 33.74 -12.80 -7.93
CA ARG A 319 33.22 -14.15 -7.69
C ARG A 319 32.91 -14.40 -6.22
N ALA A 320 33.82 -14.03 -5.31
CA ALA A 320 33.65 -14.25 -3.88
C ALA A 320 32.45 -13.47 -3.32
N LEU A 321 32.17 -12.29 -3.88
CA LEU A 321 31.05 -11.43 -3.50
C LEU A 321 29.79 -11.67 -4.33
N GLY A 322 29.84 -12.59 -5.31
CA GLY A 322 28.70 -12.93 -6.16
C GLY A 322 28.18 -11.76 -7.01
N LEU A 323 29.03 -10.79 -7.38
CA LEU A 323 28.58 -9.55 -8.02
C LEU A 323 27.93 -9.77 -9.40
N ALA A 324 28.25 -10.88 -10.09
CA ALA A 324 27.61 -11.22 -11.37
C ALA A 324 26.12 -11.59 -11.23
N GLU A 325 25.72 -12.10 -10.06
CA GLU A 325 24.35 -12.46 -9.71
C GLU A 325 23.54 -11.26 -9.23
N LEU A 326 24.19 -10.10 -9.05
CA LEU A 326 23.54 -8.86 -8.68
C LEU A 326 23.10 -8.08 -9.92
N ARG A 327 21.89 -7.52 -9.83
CA ARG A 327 21.38 -6.60 -10.84
C ARG A 327 22.21 -5.31 -10.83
N SER A 328 22.51 -4.78 -12.00
CA SER A 328 23.27 -3.53 -12.17
C SER A 328 22.39 -2.40 -12.70
N ALA A 329 22.82 -1.15 -12.50
CA ALA A 329 22.11 0.02 -13.03
C ALA A 329 21.97 -0.02 -14.56
N ALA A 330 23.01 -0.47 -15.28
CA ALA A 330 22.98 -0.62 -16.73
C ALA A 330 21.96 -1.67 -17.19
N GLU A 331 21.71 -2.71 -16.41
CA GLU A 331 20.68 -3.70 -16.70
C GLU A 331 19.27 -3.15 -16.41
N VAL A 332 19.11 -2.33 -15.37
CA VAL A 332 17.86 -1.61 -15.11
C VAL A 332 17.57 -0.60 -16.22
N ASP A 333 18.59 0.10 -16.73
CA ASP A 333 18.47 0.97 -17.91
C ASP A 333 18.03 0.17 -19.14
N ALA A 334 18.61 -1.00 -19.39
CA ALA A 334 18.22 -1.86 -20.51
C ALA A 334 16.77 -2.36 -20.41
N LEU A 335 16.27 -2.63 -19.19
CA LEU A 335 14.85 -2.95 -18.98
C LEU A 335 13.94 -1.76 -19.31
N MET A 336 14.35 -0.54 -18.94
CA MET A 336 13.61 0.68 -19.30
C MET A 336 13.60 0.94 -20.80
N GLU A 337 14.72 0.78 -21.48
CA GLU A 337 14.79 0.89 -22.94
C GLU A 337 13.84 -0.11 -23.61
N LEU A 338 13.75 -1.34 -23.09
CA LEU A 338 12.77 -2.31 -23.58
C LEU A 338 11.33 -1.84 -23.36
N ILE A 339 11.01 -1.35 -22.16
CA ILE A 339 9.69 -0.81 -21.81
C ILE A 339 9.27 0.31 -22.78
N GLU A 340 10.19 1.24 -23.06
CA GLU A 340 10.00 2.35 -23.98
C GLU A 340 9.83 1.88 -25.42
N ALA A 341 10.70 0.99 -25.89
CA ALA A 341 10.64 0.43 -27.24
C ALA A 341 9.32 -0.30 -27.54
N GLN A 342 8.73 -0.94 -26.53
CA GLN A 342 7.44 -1.63 -26.66
C GLN A 342 6.22 -0.72 -26.43
N GLY A 343 6.40 0.58 -26.16
CA GLY A 343 5.29 1.50 -25.87
C GLY A 343 4.48 1.11 -24.63
N SER A 344 5.12 0.46 -23.66
CA SER A 344 4.43 -0.19 -22.54
C SER A 344 3.88 0.81 -21.51
N ILE A 345 4.50 1.99 -21.39
CA ILE A 345 3.98 3.10 -20.57
C ILE A 345 2.65 3.59 -21.15
N ASP A 346 2.55 3.75 -22.47
CA ASP A 346 1.31 4.19 -23.11
C ASP A 346 0.22 3.14 -23.02
N HIS A 347 0.59 1.85 -23.07
CA HIS A 347 -0.32 0.75 -22.77
C HIS A 347 -0.90 0.84 -21.36
N ALA A 348 -0.05 0.96 -20.35
CA ALA A 348 -0.48 1.12 -18.97
C ALA A 348 -1.39 2.35 -18.79
N ARG A 349 -1.01 3.51 -19.35
CA ARG A 349 -1.83 4.73 -19.31
C ARG A 349 -3.20 4.58 -19.98
N ARG A 350 -3.30 3.81 -21.09
CA ARG A 350 -4.60 3.50 -21.72
C ARG A 350 -5.48 2.67 -20.78
N ARG A 351 -4.93 1.60 -20.19
CA ARG A 351 -5.64 0.74 -19.25
C ARG A 351 -6.10 1.51 -18.00
N ALA A 352 -5.26 2.38 -17.46
CA ALA A 352 -5.64 3.25 -16.35
C ALA A 352 -6.82 4.17 -16.70
N ARG A 353 -6.85 4.76 -17.90
CA ARG A 353 -7.97 5.59 -18.37
C ARG A 353 -9.26 4.81 -18.51
N GLU A 354 -9.22 3.60 -19.05
CA GLU A 354 -10.41 2.73 -19.18
C GLU A 354 -11.05 2.45 -17.81
N HIS A 355 -10.22 2.14 -16.79
CA HIS A 355 -10.71 1.97 -15.43
C HIS A 355 -11.21 3.28 -14.81
N LEU A 356 -10.57 4.42 -15.08
CA LEU A 356 -11.06 5.71 -14.59
C LEU A 356 -12.43 6.07 -15.17
N GLU A 357 -12.66 5.78 -16.45
CA GLU A 357 -13.96 5.95 -17.11
C GLU A 357 -15.03 5.05 -16.50
N ALA A 358 -14.71 3.78 -16.24
CA ALA A 358 -15.60 2.83 -15.57
C ALA A 358 -15.93 3.24 -14.12
N ALA A 359 -14.92 3.72 -13.38
CA ALA A 359 -15.10 4.25 -12.03
C ALA A 359 -16.06 5.45 -12.05
N ARG A 360 -15.85 6.40 -12.97
CA ARG A 360 -16.72 7.56 -13.13
C ARG A 360 -18.15 7.17 -13.44
N ALA A 361 -18.38 6.23 -14.36
CA ALA A 361 -19.72 5.75 -14.71
C ALA A 361 -20.45 5.14 -13.49
N SER A 362 -19.73 4.37 -12.66
CA SER A 362 -20.27 3.78 -11.44
C SER A 362 -20.60 4.83 -10.38
N LEU A 363 -19.75 5.85 -10.22
CA LEU A 363 -20.00 6.97 -9.29
C LEU A 363 -21.21 7.82 -9.73
N GLU A 364 -21.34 8.08 -11.03
CA GLU A 364 -22.51 8.76 -11.59
C GLU A 364 -23.79 7.94 -11.40
N ALA A 365 -23.73 6.60 -11.49
CA ALA A 365 -24.86 5.73 -11.20
C ALA A 365 -25.27 5.77 -9.72
N ALA A 366 -24.29 5.81 -8.80
CA ALA A 366 -24.53 5.89 -7.35
C ALA A 366 -25.21 7.20 -6.91
N THR A 367 -25.05 8.28 -7.69
CA THR A 367 -25.51 9.64 -7.34
C THR A 367 -26.83 10.05 -8.00
N ARG A 368 -27.40 9.22 -8.89
CA ARG A 368 -28.70 9.50 -9.52
C ARG A 368 -29.83 9.42 -8.49
N PRO A 369 -30.74 10.42 -8.43
CA PRO A 369 -31.91 10.35 -7.57
C PRO A 369 -32.74 9.11 -7.91
N CYS A 370 -33.10 8.33 -6.89
CA CYS A 370 -34.03 7.21 -7.07
C CYS A 370 -35.37 7.78 -7.55
N SER A 371 -35.85 7.35 -8.72
CA SER A 371 -37.07 7.88 -9.36
C SER A 371 -38.37 7.43 -8.70
N THR A 372 -38.32 6.86 -7.49
CA THR A 372 -39.50 6.54 -6.68
C THR A 372 -39.81 7.67 -5.71
N PRO A 373 -41.04 8.21 -5.68
CA PRO A 373 -41.42 9.24 -4.72
C PRO A 373 -41.55 8.59 -3.33
N ALA A 374 -40.46 8.56 -2.57
CA ALA A 374 -40.50 8.30 -1.15
C ALA A 374 -40.86 9.61 -0.44
N THR A 375 -41.95 9.57 0.29
CA THR A 375 -42.53 10.66 1.08
C THR A 375 -41.47 11.38 1.94
N GLY A 376 -41.26 12.67 1.66
CA GLY A 376 -40.90 13.66 2.66
C GLY A 376 -39.53 13.53 3.32
N THR A 377 -38.44 13.51 2.56
CA THR A 377 -37.17 14.09 3.03
C THR A 377 -36.34 14.51 1.81
N SER A 378 -36.02 15.79 1.72
CA SER A 378 -35.31 16.36 0.58
C SER A 378 -33.91 15.76 0.47
N CYS A 379 -33.68 14.95 -0.56
CA CYS A 379 -32.36 14.54 -0.98
C CYS A 379 -31.68 15.78 -1.60
N GLY A 380 -30.72 16.37 -0.89
CA GLY A 380 -29.98 17.54 -1.37
C GLY A 380 -29.23 17.21 -2.67
N ALA A 381 -29.22 18.15 -3.62
CA ALA A 381 -28.58 17.97 -4.92
C ALA A 381 -27.08 17.67 -4.77
N TRP A 382 -26.66 16.55 -5.36
CA TRP A 382 -25.29 16.03 -5.35
C TRP A 382 -24.51 16.58 -6.55
N SER A 383 -23.43 17.33 -6.33
CA SER A 383 -22.57 17.82 -7.43
C SER A 383 -21.19 17.15 -7.44
N ILE A 384 -20.77 16.75 -8.64
CA ILE A 384 -19.48 16.15 -9.03
C ILE A 384 -18.26 16.98 -8.55
N SER A 385 -18.45 18.26 -8.23
CA SER A 385 -17.41 19.18 -7.75
C SER A 385 -16.73 18.76 -6.44
N CYS A 386 -17.33 17.88 -5.63
CA CYS A 386 -16.70 17.38 -4.41
C CYS A 386 -15.58 16.34 -4.66
N TRP A 387 -15.56 15.70 -5.83
CA TRP A 387 -14.59 14.63 -6.16
C TRP A 387 -13.54 15.05 -7.19
N SER A 388 -13.81 16.03 -8.06
CA SER A 388 -12.84 16.46 -9.08
C SER A 388 -11.54 17.01 -8.46
N ALA A 389 -11.62 17.66 -7.30
CA ALA A 389 -10.43 18.17 -6.60
C ALA A 389 -9.55 17.08 -5.95
N ALA A 390 -10.04 15.84 -5.84
CA ALA A 390 -9.26 14.69 -5.36
C ALA A 390 -8.65 13.89 -6.50
N GLY A 391 -9.34 13.79 -7.66
CA GLY A 391 -8.84 13.08 -8.84
C GLY A 391 -7.66 13.76 -9.55
N ASP A 392 -7.50 15.08 -9.41
CA ASP A 392 -6.39 15.81 -10.05
C ASP A 392 -5.06 15.78 -9.26
N ARG A 393 -5.03 15.13 -8.09
CA ARG A 393 -3.83 14.97 -7.23
C ARG A 393 -3.63 13.55 -6.69
N VAL A 394 -4.46 12.63 -7.14
CA VAL A 394 -4.31 11.18 -6.97
C VAL A 394 -3.77 10.67 -8.29
#